data_AF-A0A937Q142-F1
#
_entry.id   AF-A0A937Q142-F1
#
_cell.length_a   1.000
_cell.length_b   1.000
_cell.length_c   1.000
_cell.angle_alpha   90.00
_cell.angle_beta   90.00
_cell.angle_gamma   90.00
#
_symmetry.space_group_name_H-M   'P 1'
#
loop_
_entity.id
_entity.type
_entity.pdbx_description
1 polymer ?
#
loop_
_entity_poly.entity_id
_entity_poly.type
_entity_poly.pdbx_seq_one_letter_code
_entity_poly.pdbx_strand_id
1 'polypeptide(L)'
;MKKMFYLVLVLAFAFLAYGKEAIAQEQAKVAPKKVQVDTNYDGKIDRTETYNTEGKIEQVESDTTGDGKIDEWVNYKAGKPIQSEKDTNADGKPDVWVDY
;
A
#
# COMPACT_ATOMS: atom_id res chain seq x y z
N MET A 1 -24.27 45.41 -30.23
CA MET A 1 -23.53 44.17 -30.59
C MET A 1 -22.19 43.99 -29.85
N LYS A 2 -21.44 45.07 -29.51
CA LYS A 2 -20.13 44.95 -28.81
C LYS A 2 -20.20 44.48 -27.33
N LYS A 3 -21.30 44.75 -26.61
CA LYS A 3 -21.46 44.36 -25.18
C LYS A 3 -21.61 42.83 -24.97
N MET A 4 -22.13 42.12 -25.97
CA MET A 4 -22.37 40.68 -25.90
C MET A 4 -21.08 39.88 -26.17
N PHE A 5 -20.16 40.46 -26.95
CA PHE A 5 -18.81 39.90 -27.16
C PHE A 5 -17.92 40.02 -25.92
N TYR A 6 -18.04 41.12 -25.16
CA TYR A 6 -17.26 41.33 -23.95
C TYR A 6 -17.71 40.41 -22.79
N LEU A 7 -19.02 40.12 -22.68
CA LEU A 7 -19.55 39.22 -21.66
C LEU A 7 -19.04 37.78 -21.84
N VAL A 8 -18.99 37.28 -23.09
CA VAL A 8 -18.45 35.95 -23.40
C VAL A 8 -16.94 35.88 -23.14
N LEU A 9 -16.22 36.98 -23.40
CA LEU A 9 -14.78 37.05 -23.20
C LEU A 9 -14.40 37.07 -21.70
N VAL A 10 -15.15 37.80 -20.86
CA VAL A 10 -14.93 37.80 -19.40
C VAL A 10 -15.25 36.44 -18.77
N LEU A 11 -16.28 35.74 -19.24
CA LEU A 11 -16.62 34.40 -18.76
C LEU A 11 -15.58 33.33 -19.17
N ALA A 12 -14.99 33.45 -20.36
CA ALA A 12 -13.91 32.56 -20.81
C ALA A 12 -12.61 32.75 -19.98
N PHE A 13 -12.31 33.99 -19.57
CA PHE A 13 -11.17 34.27 -18.67
C PHE A 13 -11.42 33.81 -17.23
N ALA A 14 -12.66 33.87 -16.73
CA ALA A 14 -13.00 33.36 -15.40
C ALA A 14 -12.81 31.84 -15.29
N PHE A 15 -13.08 31.08 -16.37
CA PHE A 15 -12.85 29.64 -16.41
C PHE A 15 -11.36 29.26 -16.41
N LEU A 16 -10.51 30.07 -17.04
CA LEU A 16 -9.06 29.86 -17.07
C LEU A 16 -8.36 30.19 -15.75
N ALA A 17 -8.93 31.09 -14.94
CA ALA A 17 -8.41 31.43 -13.61
C ALA A 17 -8.82 30.43 -12.51
N TYR A 18 -10.01 29.81 -12.63
CA TYR A 18 -10.47 28.80 -11.66
C TYR A 18 -9.97 27.38 -11.94
N GLY A 19 -9.47 27.10 -13.16
CA GLY A 19 -9.14 25.74 -13.60
C GLY A 19 -7.75 25.20 -13.21
N LYS A 20 -6.90 25.98 -12.53
CA LYS A 20 -5.53 25.54 -12.19
C LYS A 20 -5.25 25.33 -10.70
N GLU A 21 -6.06 25.90 -9.81
CA GLU A 21 -5.86 25.74 -8.35
C GLU A 21 -6.76 24.65 -7.74
N ALA A 22 -7.84 24.26 -8.42
CA ALA A 22 -8.79 23.26 -7.93
C ALA A 22 -8.44 21.80 -8.30
N ILE A 23 -7.25 21.55 -8.85
CA ILE A 23 -6.78 20.20 -9.19
C ILE A 23 -5.38 19.96 -8.61
N ALA A 24 -5.16 20.42 -7.39
CA ALA A 24 -4.12 19.83 -6.57
C ALA A 24 -4.58 18.41 -6.20
N GLN A 25 -3.92 17.45 -6.83
CA GLN A 25 -4.15 16.02 -6.72
C GLN A 25 -4.10 15.57 -5.26
N GLU A 26 -5.26 15.25 -4.68
CA GLU A 26 -5.34 14.24 -3.63
C GLU A 26 -5.94 12.99 -4.26
N GLN A 27 -5.20 12.39 -5.20
CA GLN A 27 -5.30 10.95 -5.35
C GLN A 27 -4.76 10.39 -4.04
N ALA A 28 -5.63 10.26 -3.04
CA ALA A 28 -5.36 9.46 -1.86
C ALA A 28 -4.77 8.16 -2.41
N LYS A 29 -3.49 7.93 -2.14
CA LYS A 29 -2.80 6.70 -2.51
C LYS A 29 -3.62 5.60 -1.87
N VAL A 30 -4.50 4.96 -2.63
CA VAL A 30 -5.31 3.85 -2.12
C VAL A 30 -4.32 2.74 -1.90
N ALA A 31 -3.75 2.72 -0.71
CA ALA A 31 -2.79 1.72 -0.35
C ALA A 31 -3.56 0.40 -0.25
N PRO A 32 -3.08 -0.66 -0.93
CA PRO A 32 -3.73 -1.95 -0.87
C PRO A 32 -3.71 -2.43 0.57
N LYS A 33 -4.88 -2.82 1.11
CA LYS A 33 -4.97 -3.41 2.46
C LYS A 33 -4.12 -4.70 2.56
N LYS A 34 -4.00 -5.43 1.45
CA LYS A 34 -3.26 -6.69 1.35
C LYS A 34 -2.59 -6.80 -0.02
N VAL A 35 -1.33 -7.20 -0.05
CA VAL A 35 -0.55 -7.52 -1.25
C VAL A 35 -0.08 -8.96 -1.14
N GLN A 36 -0.27 -9.74 -2.21
CA GLN A 36 0.22 -11.10 -2.33
C GLN A 36 1.34 -11.13 -3.37
N VAL A 37 2.45 -11.76 -3.01
CA VAL A 37 3.68 -11.78 -3.78
C VAL A 37 4.10 -13.24 -3.96
N ASP A 38 4.34 -13.59 -5.22
CA ASP A 38 5.09 -14.77 -5.62
C ASP A 38 6.53 -14.28 -5.86
N THR A 39 7.40 -14.50 -4.89
CA THR A 39 8.78 -13.97 -4.89
C THR A 39 9.70 -14.87 -5.70
N ASN A 40 9.39 -16.16 -5.82
CA ASN A 40 10.21 -17.15 -6.53
C ASN A 40 9.72 -17.45 -7.98
N TYR A 41 8.57 -16.92 -8.38
CA TYR A 41 7.91 -17.07 -9.69
C TYR A 41 7.49 -18.50 -10.03
N ASP A 42 7.16 -19.32 -9.01
CA ASP A 42 6.68 -20.70 -9.21
C ASP A 42 5.16 -20.81 -9.41
N GLY A 43 4.45 -19.69 -9.34
CA GLY A 43 3.00 -19.60 -9.47
C GLY A 43 2.24 -19.75 -8.14
N LYS A 44 2.93 -19.91 -7.01
CA LYS A 44 2.34 -19.90 -5.67
C LYS A 44 2.73 -18.62 -4.94
N ILE A 45 1.81 -18.14 -4.10
CA ILE A 45 2.10 -16.99 -3.24
C ILE A 45 2.92 -17.47 -2.06
N ASP A 46 4.14 -16.93 -1.94
CA ASP A 46 5.05 -17.20 -0.82
C ASP A 46 5.12 -16.05 0.19
N ARG A 47 4.57 -14.87 -0.14
CA ARG A 47 4.64 -13.70 0.73
C ARG A 47 3.39 -12.86 0.67
N THR A 48 2.93 -12.46 1.85
CA THR A 48 1.74 -11.64 2.02
C THR A 48 2.07 -10.44 2.88
N GLU A 49 1.76 -9.24 2.39
CA GLU A 49 1.97 -7.98 3.10
C GLU A 49 0.62 -7.34 3.44
N THR A 50 0.45 -6.92 4.68
CA THR A 50 -0.76 -6.23 5.17
C THR A 50 -0.43 -4.78 5.53
N TYR A 51 -1.30 -3.86 5.11
CA TYR A 51 -1.12 -2.42 5.30
C TYR A 51 -2.34 -1.80 5.98
N ASN A 52 -2.09 -0.76 6.77
CA ASN A 52 -3.13 0.04 7.41
C ASN A 52 -3.81 1.00 6.41
N THR A 53 -4.83 1.73 6.88
CA THR A 53 -5.57 2.72 6.08
C THR A 53 -4.73 3.89 5.59
N GLU A 54 -3.58 4.15 6.20
CA GLU A 54 -2.60 5.17 5.78
C GLU A 54 -1.56 4.61 4.79
N GLY A 55 -1.63 3.31 4.47
CA GLY A 55 -0.67 2.62 3.61
C GLY A 55 0.67 2.31 4.23
N LYS A 56 0.75 2.27 5.56
CA LYS A 56 1.92 1.79 6.29
C LYS A 56 1.81 0.29 6.51
N ILE A 57 2.92 -0.42 6.33
CA ILE A 57 2.99 -1.86 6.57
C ILE A 57 2.73 -2.15 8.05
N GLU A 58 1.89 -3.15 8.31
CA GLU A 58 1.56 -3.65 9.65
C GLU A 58 2.11 -5.05 9.86
N GLN A 59 2.08 -5.89 8.83
CA GLN A 59 2.49 -7.29 8.95
C GLN A 59 3.00 -7.85 7.62
N VAL A 60 3.98 -8.75 7.71
CA VAL A 60 4.43 -9.63 6.63
C VAL A 60 4.30 -11.07 7.09
N GLU A 61 3.76 -11.92 6.23
CA GLU A 61 3.71 -13.38 6.38
C GLU A 61 4.48 -14.00 5.21
N SER A 62 5.36 -14.95 5.48
CA SER A 62 6.21 -15.59 4.47
C SER A 62 6.31 -17.10 4.62
N ASP A 63 6.22 -17.80 3.50
CA ASP A 63 6.67 -19.19 3.30
C ASP A 63 8.10 -19.13 2.73
N THR A 64 9.09 -19.25 3.62
CA THR A 64 10.50 -19.20 3.27
C THR A 64 11.04 -20.56 2.79
N THR A 65 10.26 -21.63 2.94
CA THR A 65 10.64 -23.00 2.55
C THR A 65 10.03 -23.46 1.22
N GLY A 66 8.95 -22.82 0.76
CA GLY A 66 8.19 -23.17 -0.45
C GLY A 66 7.28 -24.38 -0.28
N ASP A 67 6.99 -24.82 0.95
CA ASP A 67 6.16 -25.99 1.23
C ASP A 67 4.65 -25.69 1.19
N GLY A 68 4.29 -24.41 1.02
CA GLY A 68 2.92 -23.91 0.98
C GLY A 68 2.37 -23.50 2.35
N LYS A 69 3.18 -23.52 3.41
CA LYS A 69 2.82 -23.05 4.74
C LYS A 69 3.65 -21.82 5.10
N ILE A 70 3.00 -20.88 5.77
CA ILE A 70 3.72 -19.74 6.34
C ILE A 70 4.59 -20.26 7.49
N ASP A 71 5.86 -19.88 7.46
CA ASP A 71 6.84 -20.20 8.51
C ASP A 71 7.42 -18.95 9.17
N GLU A 72 7.17 -17.74 8.64
CA GLU A 72 7.70 -16.50 9.17
C GLU A 72 6.63 -15.39 9.23
N TRP A 73 6.55 -14.71 10.38
CA TRP A 73 5.69 -13.57 10.61
C TRP A 73 6.52 -12.39 11.11
N VAL A 74 6.29 -11.20 10.56
CA VAL A 74 6.97 -9.97 10.99
C VAL A 74 5.93 -8.88 11.21
N ASN A 75 5.86 -8.35 12.43
CA ASN A 75 4.97 -7.26 12.81
C ASN A 75 5.70 -5.92 12.75
N TYR A 76 5.02 -4.89 12.25
CA TYR A 76 5.57 -3.56 12.04
C TYR A 76 4.79 -2.50 12.82
N LYS A 77 5.51 -1.48 13.30
CA LYS A 77 4.93 -0.26 13.88
C LYS A 77 5.61 0.96 13.30
N ALA A 78 4.82 1.89 12.77
CA ALA A 78 5.32 3.10 12.12
C ALA A 78 6.39 2.82 11.04
N GLY A 79 6.21 1.71 10.29
CA GLY A 79 7.12 1.30 9.21
C GLY A 79 8.42 0.62 9.66
N LYS A 80 8.57 0.30 10.95
CA LYS A 80 9.72 -0.43 11.48
C LYS A 80 9.29 -1.80 12.02
N PRO A 81 10.07 -2.88 11.82
CA PRO A 81 9.77 -4.15 12.45
C PRO A 81 9.89 -3.98 13.97
N ILE A 82 8.94 -4.57 14.70
CA ILE A 82 8.92 -4.58 16.16
C ILE A 82 9.04 -5.99 16.73
N GLN A 83 8.61 -6.99 15.95
CA GLN A 83 8.66 -8.38 16.34
C GLN A 83 8.72 -9.26 15.10
N SER A 84 9.46 -10.36 15.19
CA SER A 84 9.46 -11.44 14.21
C SER A 84 9.28 -12.78 14.93
N GLU A 85 8.48 -13.66 14.33
CA GLU A 85 8.23 -15.01 14.77
C GLU A 85 8.56 -15.97 13.63
N LYS A 86 9.20 -17.10 13.93
CA LYS A 86 9.54 -18.11 12.93
C LYS A 86 9.29 -19.53 13.44
N ASP A 87 8.65 -20.34 12.62
CA ASP A 87 8.49 -21.79 12.78
C ASP A 87 9.60 -22.48 11.97
N THR A 88 10.62 -22.97 12.65
CA THR A 88 11.78 -23.61 12.00
C THR A 88 11.61 -25.12 11.83
N ASN A 89 10.57 -25.70 12.44
CA ASN A 89 10.34 -27.14 12.46
C ASN A 89 9.08 -27.59 11.68
N ALA A 90 8.34 -26.64 11.11
CA ALA A 90 7.14 -26.80 10.30
C ALA A 90 5.97 -27.50 11.02
N ASP A 91 5.88 -27.36 12.35
CA ASP A 91 4.78 -27.89 13.16
C ASP A 91 3.55 -26.96 13.21
N GLY A 92 3.65 -25.79 12.57
CA GLY A 92 2.62 -24.75 12.49
C GLY A 92 2.62 -23.80 13.68
N LYS A 93 3.64 -23.84 14.53
CA LYS A 93 3.82 -22.95 15.67
C LYS A 93 5.22 -22.33 15.61
N PRO A 94 5.33 -21.02 15.81
CA PRO A 94 6.64 -20.41 15.96
C PRO A 94 7.43 -21.06 17.10
N ASP A 95 8.73 -21.22 16.89
CA ASP A 95 9.71 -21.67 17.88
C ASP A 95 10.87 -20.70 18.07
N VAL A 96 10.93 -19.66 17.23
CA VAL A 96 11.86 -18.53 17.34
C VAL A 96 11.09 -17.22 17.41
N TRP A 97 11.51 -16.33 18.32
CA TRP A 97 11.00 -14.98 18.46
C TRP A 97 12.14 -13.98 18.56
N VAL A 98 11.98 -12.84 17.90
CA VAL A 98 12.90 -11.71 17.96
C VAL A 98 12.09 -10.44 18.17
N ASP A 99 12.38 -9.72 19.26
CA ASP A 99 11.91 -8.35 19.48
C ASP A 99 13.03 -7.37 19.10
N TYR A 100 12.67 -6.27 18.43
CA TYR A 100 13.62 -5.27 17.87
C TYR A 100 13.77 -4.01 18.73
#